data_AF-A0A8H7GBX7-F1
#
_entry.id   AF-A0A8H7GBX7-F1
#
_cell.length_a   1.000
_cell.length_b   1.000
_cell.length_c   1.000
_cell.angle_alpha   90.00
_cell.angle_beta   90.00
_cell.angle_gamma   90.00
#
_symmetry.space_group_name_H-M   'P 1'
#
loop_
_entity.id
_entity.type
_entity.pdbx_description
1 polymer ?
#
loop_
_entity_poly.entity_id
_entity_poly.type
_entity_poly.pdbx_seq_one_letter_code
_entity_poly.pdbx_strand_id
1 'polypeptide(L)'
;MAAPDVISCFSALDELIQIIYEGVERFVLLSAIDDAARAWVVHVALHGTGRWWRGAWSEHDLLRLAGPHASEQVLEGWADKIADAIVQGGAGIGDWAPDTGARIHLQLTLGHAPDKPLRLALVEIPAEQAAAHAARVFCSVRTAALAL
;
A
#
# COMPACT_ATOMS: atom_id res chain seq x y z
N MET A 1 -7.64 29.44 8.80
CA MET A 1 -6.90 28.42 8.03
C MET A 1 -7.87 27.29 7.74
N ALA A 2 -7.96 26.84 6.49
CA ALA A 2 -8.73 25.65 6.15
C ALA A 2 -8.05 24.41 6.79
N ALA A 3 -8.82 23.36 7.09
CA ALA A 3 -8.25 22.09 7.50
C ALA A 3 -7.35 21.55 6.37
N PRO A 4 -6.20 20.92 6.69
CA PRO A 4 -5.33 20.35 5.69
C PRO A 4 -6.08 19.25 4.93
N ASP A 5 -5.84 19.16 3.62
CA ASP A 5 -6.34 18.04 2.84
C ASP A 5 -5.47 16.80 3.13
N VAL A 6 -5.98 15.93 4.01
CA VAL A 6 -5.23 14.78 4.51
C VAL A 6 -4.71 13.90 3.38
N ILE A 7 -5.53 13.54 2.39
CA ILE A 7 -5.12 12.61 1.33
C ILE A 7 -4.01 13.20 0.45
N SER A 8 -4.09 14.51 0.15
CA SER A 8 -3.06 15.20 -0.62
C SER A 8 -1.69 15.18 0.08
N CYS A 9 -1.66 15.19 1.42
CA CYS A 9 -0.44 15.05 2.21
C CYS A 9 0.22 13.67 2.09
N PHE A 10 -0.50 12.65 1.58
CA PHE A 10 0.01 11.28 1.38
C PHE A 10 0.35 10.96 -0.08
N SER A 11 0.47 11.96 -0.94
CA SER A 11 0.86 11.78 -2.35
C SER A 11 2.19 11.05 -2.56
N ALA A 12 3.11 11.09 -1.57
CA ALA A 12 4.36 10.31 -1.59
C ALA A 12 4.14 8.79 -1.62
N LEU A 13 2.92 8.31 -1.29
CA LEU A 13 2.55 6.90 -1.36
C LEU A 13 1.99 6.50 -2.73
N ASP A 14 1.80 7.45 -3.64
CA ASP A 14 1.28 7.15 -4.96
C ASP A 14 2.33 6.49 -5.86
N GLU A 15 1.88 5.60 -6.72
CA GLU A 15 2.69 4.88 -7.72
C GLU A 15 3.91 4.11 -7.18
N LEU A 16 3.98 3.79 -5.88
CA LEU A 16 5.09 2.99 -5.33
C LEU A 16 4.93 1.50 -5.69
N ILE A 17 6.04 0.88 -6.09
CA ILE A 17 6.10 -0.54 -6.42
C ILE A 17 7.26 -1.17 -5.64
N GLN A 18 7.01 -2.31 -5.00
CA GLN A 18 8.03 -3.05 -4.26
C GLN A 18 7.84 -4.56 -4.41
N ILE A 19 8.95 -5.30 -4.43
CA ILE A 19 8.93 -6.77 -4.31
C ILE A 19 9.20 -7.14 -2.86
N ILE A 20 8.33 -7.96 -2.27
CA ILE A 20 8.45 -8.50 -0.91
C ILE A 20 8.77 -9.99 -1.02
N TYR A 21 9.79 -10.43 -0.29
CA TYR A 21 10.21 -11.83 -0.22
C TYR A 21 9.82 -12.42 1.13
N GLU A 22 9.04 -13.49 1.11
CA GLU A 22 8.68 -14.26 2.31
C GLU A 22 9.07 -15.73 2.08
N GLY A 23 10.28 -16.07 2.51
CA GLY A 23 10.88 -17.37 2.21
C GLY A 23 11.07 -17.57 0.70
N VAL A 24 10.32 -18.52 0.11
CA VAL A 24 10.34 -18.79 -1.34
C VAL A 24 9.30 -18.00 -2.11
N GLU A 25 8.32 -17.42 -1.39
CA GLU A 25 7.23 -16.67 -1.99
C GLU A 25 7.65 -15.25 -2.33
N ARG A 26 7.12 -14.75 -3.45
CA ARG A 26 7.39 -13.41 -3.95
C ARG A 26 6.08 -12.67 -4.13
N PHE A 27 5.95 -11.56 -3.43
CA PHE A 27 4.80 -10.68 -3.53
C PHE A 27 5.20 -9.38 -4.22
N VAL A 28 4.32 -8.86 -5.07
CA VAL A 28 4.46 -7.54 -5.68
C VAL A 28 3.47 -6.61 -4.99
N LEU A 29 3.98 -5.61 -4.29
CA LEU A 29 3.19 -4.54 -3.69
C LEU A 29 3.07 -3.39 -4.69
N LEU A 30 1.84 -2.92 -4.89
CA LEU A 30 1.50 -1.71 -5.62
C LEU A 30 0.76 -0.78 -4.67
N SER A 31 1.28 0.43 -4.51
CA SER A 31 0.71 1.49 -3.69
C SER A 31 0.12 2.56 -4.60
N ALA A 32 -1.05 3.10 -4.24
CA ALA A 32 -1.67 4.18 -4.96
C ALA A 32 -2.54 5.06 -4.06
N ILE A 33 -2.72 6.31 -4.42
CA ILE A 33 -3.75 7.18 -3.87
C ILE A 33 -5.00 7.09 -4.77
N ASP A 34 -6.13 6.71 -4.17
CA ASP A 34 -7.43 6.72 -4.83
C ASP A 34 -8.16 8.01 -4.44
N ASP A 35 -8.04 9.02 -5.30
CA ASP A 35 -8.67 10.34 -5.10
C ASP A 35 -10.19 10.25 -4.97
N ALA A 36 -10.82 9.34 -5.74
CA ALA A 36 -12.27 9.17 -5.74
C ALA A 36 -12.75 8.52 -4.44
N ALA A 37 -12.02 7.52 -3.94
CA ALA A 37 -12.30 6.87 -2.67
C ALA A 37 -11.75 7.61 -1.45
N ARG A 38 -10.96 8.68 -1.66
CA ARG A 38 -10.27 9.44 -0.60
C ARG A 38 -9.48 8.51 0.33
N ALA A 39 -8.68 7.64 -0.27
CA ALA A 39 -7.98 6.60 0.45
C ALA A 39 -6.60 6.29 -0.14
N TRP A 40 -5.66 5.93 0.73
CA TRP A 40 -4.47 5.20 0.31
C TRP A 40 -4.83 3.72 0.13
N VAL A 41 -4.52 3.17 -1.04
CA VAL A 41 -4.86 1.80 -1.42
C VAL A 41 -3.59 1.03 -1.74
N VAL A 42 -3.50 -0.19 -1.21
CA VAL A 42 -2.44 -1.13 -1.54
C VAL A 42 -3.03 -2.36 -2.19
N HIS A 43 -2.44 -2.77 -3.30
CA HIS A 43 -2.65 -4.08 -3.90
C HIS A 43 -1.39 -4.92 -3.74
N VAL A 44 -1.56 -6.18 -3.38
CA VAL A 44 -0.46 -7.14 -3.29
C VAL A 44 -0.79 -8.31 -4.18
N ALA A 45 0.13 -8.68 -5.08
CA ALA A 45 -0.02 -9.83 -5.96
C ALA A 45 0.96 -10.93 -5.58
N LEU A 46 0.51 -12.19 -5.53
CA LEU A 46 1.41 -13.33 -5.37
C LEU A 46 1.92 -13.78 -6.75
N HIS A 47 3.24 -13.73 -6.93
CA HIS A 47 3.89 -14.01 -8.20
C HIS A 47 3.51 -15.38 -8.77
N GLY A 48 3.10 -15.40 -10.04
CA GLY A 48 2.82 -16.64 -10.79
C GLY A 48 1.48 -17.32 -10.49
N THR A 49 0.67 -16.79 -9.56
CA THR A 49 -0.60 -17.44 -9.15
C THR A 49 -1.85 -16.74 -9.66
N GLY A 50 -1.74 -15.45 -10.00
CA GLY A 50 -2.91 -14.62 -10.31
C GLY A 50 -3.75 -14.24 -9.09
N ARG A 51 -3.30 -14.56 -7.86
CA ARG A 51 -3.96 -14.16 -6.61
C ARG A 51 -3.53 -12.76 -6.22
N TRP A 52 -4.50 -11.98 -5.78
CA TRP A 52 -4.32 -10.58 -5.39
C TRP A 52 -5.06 -10.31 -4.09
N TRP A 53 -4.50 -9.40 -3.30
CA TRP A 53 -5.13 -8.83 -2.13
C TRP A 53 -5.20 -7.32 -2.26
N ARG A 54 -6.23 -6.74 -1.65
CA ARG A 54 -6.41 -5.30 -1.56
C ARG A 54 -6.60 -4.91 -0.10
N GLY A 55 -5.95 -3.83 0.29
CA GLY A 55 -6.24 -3.13 1.53
C GLY A 55 -6.24 -1.63 1.30
N ALA A 56 -6.85 -0.90 2.21
CA ALA A 56 -6.96 0.54 2.08
C ALA A 56 -7.07 1.20 3.46
N TRP A 57 -6.55 2.41 3.54
CA TRP A 57 -6.75 3.32 4.66
C TRP A 57 -7.43 4.59 4.17
N SER A 58 -8.57 4.86 4.78
CA SER A 58 -9.29 6.11 4.61
C SER A 58 -8.56 7.26 5.32
N GLU A 59 -8.97 8.48 5.02
CA GLU A 59 -8.56 9.67 5.79
C GLU A 59 -8.71 9.49 7.31
N HIS A 60 -9.78 8.84 7.77
CA HIS A 60 -9.98 8.55 9.18
C HIS A 60 -8.92 7.58 9.75
N ASP A 61 -8.48 6.59 8.97
CA ASP A 61 -7.41 5.68 9.38
C ASP A 61 -6.06 6.39 9.47
N LEU A 62 -5.77 7.26 8.50
CA LEU A 62 -4.54 8.06 8.45
C LEU A 62 -4.48 9.08 9.60
N LEU A 63 -5.60 9.72 9.92
CA LEU A 63 -5.70 10.61 11.08
C LEU A 63 -5.61 9.85 12.42
N ARG A 64 -6.03 8.58 12.48
CA ARG A 64 -5.80 7.74 13.66
C ARG A 64 -4.31 7.44 13.87
N LEU A 65 -3.53 7.41 12.79
CA LEU A 65 -2.07 7.22 12.85
C LEU A 65 -1.35 8.51 13.25
N ALA A 66 -1.66 9.63 12.59
CA ALA A 66 -0.96 10.90 12.78
C ALA A 66 -1.50 11.76 13.95
N GLY A 67 -2.74 11.50 14.38
CA GLY A 67 -3.48 12.30 15.35
C GLY A 67 -4.58 13.14 14.69
N PRO A 68 -5.75 13.33 15.34
CA PRO A 68 -6.93 13.99 14.75
C PRO A 68 -6.75 15.48 14.44
N HIS A 69 -5.66 16.08 14.92
CA HIS A 69 -5.32 17.49 14.72
C HIS A 69 -3.88 17.65 14.19
N ALA A 70 -3.37 16.62 13.51
CA ALA A 70 -2.06 16.68 12.87
C ALA A 70 -2.00 17.85 11.88
N SER A 71 -0.89 18.58 11.89
CA SER A 71 -0.59 19.57 10.85
C SER A 71 -0.19 18.85 9.55
N GLU A 72 -0.25 19.57 8.43
CA GLU A 72 0.22 19.11 7.12
C GLU A 72 1.63 18.52 7.19
N GLN A 73 2.58 19.24 7.82
CA GLN A 73 3.96 18.76 8.03
C GLN A 73 4.04 17.43 8.79
N VAL A 74 3.15 17.19 9.76
CA VAL A 74 3.11 15.92 10.49
C VAL A 74 2.55 14.81 9.61
N LEU A 75 1.53 15.11 8.80
CA LEU A 75 0.93 14.16 7.86
C LEU A 75 1.93 13.76 6.76
N GLU A 76 2.58 14.73 6.13
CA GLU A 76 3.64 14.51 5.13
C GLU A 76 4.80 13.70 5.73
N GLY A 77 5.25 14.03 6.94
CA GLY A 77 6.30 13.27 7.62
C GLY A 77 5.90 11.82 7.96
N TRP A 78 4.60 11.51 8.06
CA TRP A 78 4.13 10.12 8.13
C TRP A 78 4.10 9.45 6.76
N ALA A 79 3.66 10.18 5.72
CA ALA A 79 3.69 9.69 4.35
C ALA A 79 5.12 9.32 3.93
N ASP A 80 6.10 10.18 4.19
CA ASP A 80 7.51 9.95 3.88
C ASP A 80 8.04 8.70 4.60
N LYS A 81 7.74 8.53 5.89
CA LYS A 81 8.17 7.33 6.65
C LYS A 81 7.59 6.03 6.07
N ILE A 82 6.34 6.06 5.66
CA ILE A 82 5.67 4.90 5.06
C ILE A 82 6.27 4.63 3.67
N ALA A 83 6.48 5.66 2.87
CA ALA A 83 7.12 5.57 1.55
C ALA A 83 8.53 4.99 1.68
N ASP A 84 9.34 5.54 2.58
CA ASP A 84 10.69 5.06 2.87
C ASP A 84 10.68 3.59 3.30
N ALA A 85 9.76 3.19 4.18
CA ALA A 85 9.65 1.80 4.61
C ALA A 85 9.30 0.85 3.45
N ILE A 86 8.47 1.28 2.49
CA ILE A 86 8.18 0.51 1.28
C ILE A 86 9.43 0.41 0.40
N VAL A 87 10.04 1.54 0.06
CA VAL A 87 11.16 1.63 -0.90
C VAL A 87 12.43 0.97 -0.37
N GLN A 88 12.68 1.04 0.94
CA GLN A 88 13.86 0.44 1.57
C GLN A 88 13.69 -1.06 1.86
N GLY A 89 12.58 -1.68 1.46
CA GLY A 89 12.31 -3.09 1.70
C GLY A 89 11.92 -3.43 3.15
N GLY A 90 11.45 -2.44 3.91
CA GLY A 90 10.86 -2.61 5.24
C GLY A 90 9.42 -3.14 5.22
N ALA A 91 8.91 -3.49 4.04
CA ALA A 91 7.60 -4.11 3.83
C ALA A 91 7.68 -5.65 3.89
N GLY A 92 6.79 -6.27 4.66
CA GLY A 92 6.65 -7.72 4.80
C GLY A 92 5.18 -8.17 4.76
N ILE A 93 4.93 -9.46 4.53
CA ILE A 93 3.59 -10.04 4.57
C ILE A 93 3.42 -10.86 5.85
N GLY A 94 2.56 -10.37 6.73
CA GLY A 94 2.14 -11.04 7.94
C GLY A 94 0.98 -12.01 7.73
N ASP A 95 0.96 -13.06 8.55
CA ASP A 95 -0.13 -14.05 8.61
C ASP A 95 -0.37 -14.78 7.28
N TRP A 96 0.66 -14.89 6.43
CA TRP A 96 0.59 -15.61 5.18
C TRP A 96 0.33 -17.11 5.40
N ALA A 97 -0.67 -17.63 4.68
CA ALA A 97 -0.97 -19.05 4.59
C ALA A 97 -1.31 -19.39 3.13
N PRO A 98 -0.95 -20.60 2.65
CA PRO A 98 -1.18 -20.99 1.26
C PRO A 98 -2.68 -21.12 0.92
N ASP A 99 -3.55 -21.24 1.92
CA ASP A 99 -4.99 -21.46 1.76
C ASP A 99 -5.68 -20.31 1.01
N THR A 100 -6.70 -20.66 0.22
CA THR A 100 -7.55 -19.69 -0.48
C THR A 100 -8.42 -18.94 0.52
N GLY A 101 -8.48 -17.61 0.41
CA GLY A 101 -9.22 -16.75 1.33
C GLY A 101 -8.42 -16.33 2.58
N ALA A 102 -7.11 -16.58 2.61
CA ALA A 102 -6.25 -16.13 3.69
C ALA A 102 -6.32 -14.60 3.87
N ARG A 103 -6.63 -14.17 5.09
CA ARG A 103 -6.53 -12.77 5.50
C ARG A 103 -5.08 -12.52 5.92
N ILE A 104 -4.41 -11.70 5.13
CA ILE A 104 -3.00 -11.37 5.35
C ILE A 104 -2.92 -9.90 5.77
N HIS A 105 -1.77 -9.50 6.30
CA HIS A 105 -1.52 -8.11 6.65
C HIS A 105 -0.24 -7.65 6.00
N LEU A 106 -0.25 -6.46 5.39
CA LEU A 106 0.98 -5.76 5.09
C LEU A 106 1.59 -5.26 6.40
N GLN A 107 2.84 -5.59 6.65
CA GLN A 107 3.62 -5.11 7.79
C GLN A 107 4.66 -4.12 7.28
N LEU A 108 4.67 -2.91 7.81
CA LEU A 108 5.67 -1.88 7.50
C LEU A 108 6.49 -1.58 8.74
N THR A 109 7.81 -1.74 8.62
CA THR A 109 8.76 -1.41 9.68
C THR A 109 9.27 0.02 9.44
N LEU A 110 8.84 0.95 10.28
CA LEU A 110 9.21 2.37 10.15
C LEU A 110 10.51 2.63 10.94
N GLY A 111 11.61 2.89 10.25
CA GLY A 111 12.91 3.16 10.86
C GLY A 111 13.59 1.92 11.49
N HIS A 112 14.51 2.14 12.45
CA HIS A 112 15.28 1.08 13.12
C HIS A 112 14.71 0.67 14.49
N ALA A 113 13.50 1.11 14.83
CA ALA A 113 12.89 0.78 16.10
C ALA A 113 11.97 -0.45 15.95
N PRO A 114 12.17 -1.53 16.75
CA PRO A 114 11.34 -2.74 16.70
C PRO A 114 9.95 -2.56 17.35
N ASP A 115 9.56 -1.35 17.74
CA ASP A 115 8.29 -1.09 18.41
C ASP A 115 7.13 -1.13 17.41
N LYS A 116 6.58 -2.34 17.29
CA LYS A 116 5.32 -2.71 16.64
C LYS A 116 5.21 -2.27 15.16
N PRO A 117 5.39 -3.18 14.20
CA PRO A 117 5.24 -2.86 12.79
C PRO A 117 3.83 -2.34 12.52
N LEU A 118 3.74 -1.36 11.63
CA LEU A 118 2.50 -0.81 11.17
C LEU A 118 1.77 -1.87 10.33
N ARG A 119 0.49 -2.15 10.63
CA ARG A 119 -0.26 -3.24 10.00
C ARG A 119 -1.44 -2.72 9.21
N LEU A 120 -1.50 -3.07 7.93
CA LEU A 120 -2.63 -2.81 7.06
C LEU A 120 -3.26 -4.15 6.63
N ALA A 121 -4.55 -4.30 6.89
CA ALA A 121 -5.27 -5.55 6.57
C ALA A 121 -5.53 -5.66 5.07
N LEU A 122 -5.24 -6.84 4.53
CA LEU A 122 -5.38 -7.16 3.12
C LEU A 122 -6.41 -8.28 2.94
N VAL A 123 -7.36 -8.06 2.03
CA VAL A 123 -8.43 -9.01 1.71
C VAL A 123 -8.22 -9.53 0.31
N GLU A 124 -8.27 -10.86 0.14
CA GLU A 124 -8.14 -11.48 -1.18
C GLU A 124 -9.30 -11.05 -2.07
N ILE A 125 -8.99 -10.59 -3.28
CA ILE A 125 -9.99 -10.15 -4.25
C ILE A 125 -10.32 -11.28 -5.25
N PRO A 126 -11.55 -11.34 -5.77
CA PRO A 126 -11.94 -12.34 -6.77
C PRO A 126 -11.06 -12.29 -8.02
N ALA A 127 -10.86 -13.45 -8.67
CA ALA A 127 -10.01 -13.58 -9.86
C ALA A 127 -10.40 -12.63 -11.01
N GLU A 128 -11.70 -12.37 -11.19
CA GLU A 128 -12.18 -11.40 -12.18
C GLU A 128 -11.68 -9.97 -11.89
N GLN A 129 -11.78 -9.54 -10.63
CA GLN A 129 -11.29 -8.22 -10.21
C GLN A 129 -9.78 -8.13 -10.28
N ALA A 130 -9.09 -9.21 -9.90
CA ALA A 130 -7.64 -9.34 -10.00
C ALA A 130 -7.17 -9.21 -11.46
N ALA A 131 -7.79 -9.94 -12.39
CA ALA A 131 -7.46 -9.87 -13.81
C ALA A 131 -7.72 -8.47 -14.39
N ALA A 132 -8.86 -7.86 -14.06
CA ALA A 132 -9.19 -6.50 -14.48
C ALA A 132 -8.21 -5.45 -13.91
N HIS A 133 -7.75 -5.63 -12.66
CA HIS A 133 -6.75 -4.76 -12.05
C HIS A 133 -5.38 -4.95 -12.71
N ALA A 134 -4.91 -6.19 -12.88
CA ALA A 134 -3.63 -6.48 -13.55
C ALA A 134 -3.60 -5.92 -14.99
N ALA A 135 -4.69 -6.04 -15.75
CA ALA A 135 -4.80 -5.47 -17.09
C ALA A 135 -4.73 -3.93 -17.08
N ARG A 136 -5.34 -3.28 -16.09
CA ARG A 136 -5.26 -1.81 -15.93
C ARG A 136 -3.84 -1.37 -15.59
N VAL A 137 -3.18 -2.04 -14.65
CA VAL A 137 -1.77 -1.76 -14.29
C VAL A 137 -0.86 -1.96 -15.49
N PHE A 138 -1.02 -3.06 -16.22
CA PHE A 138 -0.21 -3.30 -17.42
C PHE A 138 -0.42 -2.22 -18.49
N CYS A 139 -1.66 -1.76 -18.67
CA CYS A 139 -1.96 -0.65 -19.58
C CYS A 139 -1.42 0.70 -19.09
N SER A 140 -1.39 0.97 -17.78
CA SER A 140 -0.87 2.23 -17.24
C SER A 140 0.64 2.33 -17.37
N VAL A 141 1.37 1.23 -17.14
CA VAL A 141 2.84 1.16 -17.34
C VAL A 141 3.21 1.51 -18.78
N ARG A 142 2.40 1.12 -19.77
CA ARG A 142 2.62 1.49 -21.18
C ARG A 142 2.54 2.99 -21.41
N THR A 143 1.66 3.70 -20.71
CA THR A 143 1.48 5.15 -20.87
C THR A 143 2.65 5.93 -20.28
N ALA A 144 3.23 5.44 -19.17
CA ALA A 144 4.44 6.02 -18.58
C ALA A 144 5.70 5.77 -19.44
N ALA A 145 5.82 4.58 -20.04
CA ALA A 145 6.99 4.22 -20.85
C ALA A 145 7.05 4.89 -22.24
N LEU A 146 5.92 5.35 -22.80
CA LEU A 146 5.87 6.05 -24.10
C LEU A 146 6.18 7.56 -24.00
N ALA A 147 6.37 8.09 -22.79
CA ALA A 147 6.66 9.50 -22.52
C ALA A 147 8.16 9.79 -22.31
N LEU A 148 9.03 8.79 -22.51
CA LEU A 148 10.50 8.89 -22.51
C LEU A 148 11.04 8.84 -23.95
#